data_AF-A0A4P5ZG31-F1
#
_entry.id   AF-A0A4P5ZG31-F1
#
_cell.length_a   1.000
_cell.length_b   1.000
_cell.length_c   1.000
_cell.angle_alpha   90.00
_cell.angle_beta   90.00
_cell.angle_gamma   90.00
#
_symmetry.space_group_name_H-M   'P 1'
#
loop_
_entity.id
_entity.type
_entity.pdbx_description
1 polymer ?
#
loop_
_entity_poly.entity_id
_entity_poly.type
_entity_poly.pdbx_seq_one_letter_code
_entity_poly.pdbx_strand_id
1 'polypeptide(L)'
;MSGPKVVVFSPLAPALIPVALLIGAGALGAVALANLTANYLEQRRQIERLRQQRESLENLLGRMRSLGLTTDHLQTSIDRVLKRADELVLAGDAAAAVALVTAEINGIEDQRRTAEERLEHRVADLQRRFHALPARAAELQRNAARLETFAQSALPTDWPAEERERLLARAREARASITAPPALTADLSEAGVEKLAAAETQLDTAEHTVAILQHALEQEINATQKRLLTERLGTAAPRTVSLAEFLALQPRPAAAPDPAEERAARKLDSLLAKMAVLQDTAGWADLMRRVAGIRAEDDPARRRSLYENLVLDASRRLTELRAIEQWLAAVDCLLADAAPYAGTAVDQVVAELRDVRRAGRIVPLEPWQQRLADTQQRELARLEHERRRRAILESLTELGYETSVGMSTALVQAGKLVVRKPGESDYAIEVVANQDLSQLQTAMVRYSDSPELTEQQALRDREREEEWCADHARIREKIAQHGLTAKFKMQLPAGAHPVRVVPRETAAPSVSPLARPQQNQAKPPA
;
A
#
# COMPACT_ATOMS: atom_id res chain seq x y z
N MET A 1 27.28 53.65 -12.01
CA MET A 1 26.52 52.98 -13.10
C MET A 1 25.05 52.72 -12.67
N SER A 2 24.07 53.59 -12.97
CA SER A 2 22.61 53.51 -12.74
C SER A 2 21.61 54.08 -13.81
N GLY A 3 20.85 53.22 -14.48
CA GLY A 3 19.52 53.52 -15.02
C GLY A 3 18.67 52.26 -14.86
N PRO A 4 17.47 52.16 -15.47
CA PRO A 4 16.54 51.06 -15.19
C PRO A 4 17.20 49.68 -15.31
N LYS A 5 17.13 48.91 -14.21
CA LYS A 5 17.74 47.58 -14.14
C LYS A 5 16.65 46.53 -14.22
N VAL A 6 16.78 45.63 -15.20
CA VAL A 6 15.93 44.44 -15.29
C VAL A 6 16.76 43.26 -14.79
N VAL A 7 16.26 42.59 -13.77
CA VAL A 7 16.88 41.43 -13.14
C VAL A 7 15.96 40.24 -13.32
N VAL A 8 16.50 39.15 -13.84
CA VAL A 8 15.82 37.87 -13.93
C VAL A 8 16.19 37.05 -12.70
N PHE A 9 15.18 36.63 -11.95
CA PHE A 9 15.30 35.68 -10.87
C PHE A 9 14.99 34.30 -11.40
N SER A 10 15.94 33.39 -11.23
CA SER A 10 15.73 31.97 -11.52
C SER A 10 15.88 31.19 -10.23
N PRO A 11 15.00 30.21 -9.97
CA PRO A 11 15.31 29.18 -8.98
C PRO A 11 16.61 28.50 -9.42
N LEU A 12 17.40 28.03 -8.46
CA LEU A 12 18.47 27.08 -8.76
C LEU A 12 17.79 25.81 -9.28
N ALA A 13 17.64 25.68 -10.60
CA ALA A 13 17.16 24.45 -11.20
C ALA A 13 18.18 23.34 -10.93
N PRO A 14 17.77 22.14 -10.49
CA PRO A 14 18.65 20.99 -10.46
C PRO A 14 18.87 20.55 -11.91
N ALA A 15 19.98 20.99 -12.52
CA ALA A 15 20.40 20.44 -13.79
C ALA A 15 20.87 18.99 -13.54
N LEU A 16 20.10 18.01 -14.03
CA LEU A 16 20.55 16.65 -14.26
C LEU A 16 21.65 16.65 -15.32
N ILE A 17 22.93 16.83 -14.93
CA ILE A 17 24.11 16.63 -15.78
C ILE A 17 25.24 16.03 -14.92
N PRO A 18 25.96 15.00 -15.40
CA PRO A 18 26.84 14.17 -14.59
C PRO A 18 28.08 14.90 -14.08
N VAL A 19 28.51 14.43 -12.91
CA VAL A 19 29.65 14.87 -12.10
C VAL A 19 30.95 15.00 -12.92
N ALA A 20 31.50 16.22 -12.99
CA ALA A 20 32.96 16.46 -13.01
C ALA A 20 33.32 17.93 -12.70
N LEU A 21 34.03 18.12 -11.56
CA LEU A 21 34.99 19.19 -11.21
C LEU A 21 34.55 20.68 -11.04
N LEU A 22 34.46 21.11 -9.76
CA LEU A 22 35.25 22.18 -9.06
C LEU A 22 35.34 23.59 -9.73
N ILE A 23 35.03 24.78 -9.16
CA ILE A 23 35.21 25.41 -7.81
C ILE A 23 34.27 26.65 -7.72
N GLY A 24 33.74 26.97 -6.53
CA GLY A 24 33.22 28.31 -6.20
C GLY A 24 32.21 28.34 -5.05
N ALA A 25 32.63 28.82 -3.87
CA ALA A 25 32.06 28.62 -2.54
C ALA A 25 30.66 29.23 -2.20
N GLY A 26 29.74 29.38 -3.17
CA GLY A 26 28.39 29.94 -2.92
C GLY A 26 27.21 28.97 -3.10
N ALA A 27 27.45 27.78 -3.65
CA ALA A 27 26.38 26.87 -4.10
C ALA A 27 25.89 25.86 -3.04
N LEU A 28 26.58 25.72 -1.91
CA LEU A 28 26.29 24.67 -0.92
C LEU A 28 24.98 24.91 -0.15
N GLY A 29 24.57 26.16 0.09
CA GLY A 29 23.35 26.47 0.86
C GLY A 29 22.04 26.18 0.11
N ALA A 30 21.97 26.55 -1.18
CA ALA A 30 20.77 26.33 -2.00
C ALA A 30 20.61 24.87 -2.41
N VAL A 31 21.71 24.17 -2.71
CA VAL A 31 21.70 22.72 -2.98
C VAL A 31 21.37 21.94 -1.70
N ALA A 32 21.89 22.34 -0.53
CA ALA A 32 21.55 21.70 0.74
C ALA A 32 20.07 21.88 1.10
N LEU A 33 19.48 23.07 0.89
CA LEU A 33 18.07 23.31 1.19
C LEU A 33 17.11 22.66 0.18
N ALA A 34 17.46 22.65 -1.12
CA ALA A 34 16.72 21.91 -2.13
C ALA A 34 16.79 20.40 -1.87
N ASN A 35 17.97 19.89 -1.50
CA ASN A 35 18.15 18.50 -1.05
C ASN A 35 17.40 18.23 0.25
N LEU A 36 17.32 19.16 1.20
CA LEU A 36 16.54 18.99 2.43
C LEU A 36 15.04 18.92 2.14
N THR A 37 14.51 19.77 1.26
CA THR A 37 13.09 19.69 0.86
C THR A 37 12.79 18.43 0.05
N ALA A 38 13.67 18.05 -0.89
CA ALA A 38 13.52 16.81 -1.65
C ALA A 38 13.59 15.58 -0.74
N ASN A 39 14.56 15.55 0.18
CA ASN A 39 14.70 14.48 1.18
C ASN A 39 13.50 14.43 2.12
N TYR A 40 12.92 15.57 2.52
CA TYR A 40 11.73 15.61 3.37
C TYR A 40 10.47 15.05 2.67
N LEU A 41 10.26 15.42 1.39
CA LEU A 41 9.13 14.91 0.61
C LEU A 41 9.30 13.41 0.33
N GLU A 42 10.51 12.99 -0.01
CA GLU A 42 10.85 11.58 -0.22
C GLU A 42 10.69 10.76 1.06
N GLN A 43 11.11 11.30 2.20
CA GLN A 43 10.90 10.70 3.52
C GLN A 43 9.42 10.49 3.83
N ARG A 44 8.57 11.51 3.64
CA ARG A 44 7.12 11.37 3.85
C ARG A 44 6.51 10.30 2.94
N ARG A 45 6.93 10.25 1.68
CA ARG A 45 6.49 9.24 0.71
C ARG A 45 6.86 7.82 1.17
N GLN A 46 8.09 7.62 1.64
CA GLN A 46 8.57 6.31 2.10
C GLN A 46 7.90 5.85 3.39
N ILE A 47 7.67 6.76 4.35
CA ILE A 47 6.94 6.44 5.59
C ILE A 47 5.49 6.02 5.28
N GLU A 48 4.81 6.72 4.37
CA GLU A 48 3.45 6.37 4.02
C GLU A 48 3.37 5.03 3.29
N ARG A 49 4.34 4.73 2.40
CA ARG A 49 4.48 3.39 1.80
C ARG A 49 4.66 2.31 2.85
N LEU A 50 5.49 2.53 3.88
CA LEU A 50 5.64 1.57 4.98
C LEU A 50 4.34 1.34 5.75
N ARG A 51 3.56 2.39 6.01
CA ARG A 51 2.26 2.27 6.67
C ARG A 51 1.28 1.44 5.84
N GLN A 52 1.24 1.66 4.52
CA GLN A 52 0.43 0.87 3.60
C GLN A 52 0.86 -0.61 3.60
N GLN A 53 2.17 -0.87 3.55
CA GLN A 53 2.70 -2.24 3.62
C GLN A 53 2.35 -2.91 4.95
N ARG A 54 2.43 -2.18 6.06
CA ARG A 54 1.99 -2.68 7.38
C ARG A 54 0.51 -3.07 7.37
N GLU A 55 -0.38 -2.20 6.88
CA GLU A 55 -1.82 -2.49 6.83
C GLU A 55 -2.10 -3.74 5.98
N SER A 56 -1.45 -3.86 4.82
CA SER A 56 -1.53 -5.05 3.96
C SER A 56 -1.05 -6.32 4.68
N LEU A 57 0.05 -6.22 5.45
CA LEU A 57 0.61 -7.33 6.21
C LEU A 57 -0.27 -7.71 7.39
N GLU A 58 -0.81 -6.76 8.15
CA GLU A 58 -1.76 -7.05 9.23
C GLU A 58 -2.98 -7.82 8.72
N ASN A 59 -3.52 -7.43 7.56
CA ASN A 59 -4.60 -8.16 6.89
C ASN A 59 -4.19 -9.59 6.45
N LEU A 60 -2.94 -9.78 6.02
CA LEU A 60 -2.41 -11.10 5.67
C LEU A 60 -2.20 -11.97 6.92
N LEU A 61 -1.56 -11.42 7.96
CA LEU A 61 -1.28 -12.13 9.20
C LEU A 61 -2.57 -12.49 9.94
N GLY A 62 -3.58 -11.63 9.91
CA GLY A 62 -4.92 -11.95 10.43
C GLY A 62 -5.51 -13.21 9.79
N ARG A 63 -5.37 -13.35 8.46
CA ARG A 63 -5.81 -14.54 7.72
C ARG A 63 -4.97 -15.78 8.00
N MET A 64 -3.66 -15.61 8.15
CA MET A 64 -2.78 -16.70 8.57
C MET A 64 -3.17 -17.23 9.95
N ARG A 65 -3.49 -16.34 10.89
CA ARG A 65 -3.96 -16.71 12.24
C ARG A 65 -5.29 -17.46 12.20
N SER A 66 -6.27 -16.99 11.42
CA SER A 66 -7.55 -17.69 11.29
C SER A 66 -7.41 -19.11 10.70
N LEU A 67 -6.27 -19.40 10.06
CA LEU A 67 -5.94 -20.72 9.50
C LEU A 67 -4.92 -21.51 10.36
N GLY A 68 -4.60 -21.00 11.55
CA GLY A 68 -3.72 -21.66 12.53
C GLY A 68 -2.22 -21.56 12.24
N LEU A 69 -1.76 -20.59 11.44
CA LEU A 69 -0.34 -20.36 11.17
C LEU A 69 0.27 -19.35 12.17
N THR A 70 1.50 -19.60 12.61
CA THR A 70 2.24 -18.71 13.53
C THR A 70 2.80 -17.49 12.79
N THR A 71 2.62 -16.30 13.37
CA THR A 71 2.91 -15.00 12.70
C THR A 71 3.83 -14.06 13.48
N ASP A 72 4.26 -14.44 14.67
CA ASP A 72 4.77 -13.49 15.68
C ASP A 72 6.09 -12.82 15.27
N HIS A 73 6.92 -13.51 14.47
CA HIS A 73 8.18 -12.96 14.00
C HIS A 73 8.01 -11.83 12.97
N LEU A 74 6.95 -11.85 12.16
CA LEU A 74 6.72 -10.86 11.10
C LEU A 74 6.25 -9.52 11.67
N GLN A 75 5.29 -9.56 12.60
CA GLN A 75 4.76 -8.35 13.22
C GLN A 75 5.83 -7.60 14.03
N THR A 76 6.65 -8.35 14.77
CA THR A 76 7.74 -7.79 15.59
C THR A 76 8.82 -7.11 14.73
N SER A 77 9.06 -7.58 13.51
CA SER A 77 10.05 -6.99 12.59
C SER A 77 9.60 -5.60 12.11
N ILE A 78 8.35 -5.47 11.68
CA ILE A 78 7.80 -4.21 11.14
C ILE A 78 7.72 -3.13 12.22
N ASP A 79 7.24 -3.48 13.41
CA ASP A 79 7.14 -2.53 14.54
C ASP A 79 8.52 -2.01 14.95
N ARG A 80 9.57 -2.84 14.88
CA ARG A 80 10.96 -2.42 15.12
C ARG A 80 11.46 -1.46 14.05
N VAL A 81 11.19 -1.73 12.78
CA VAL A 81 11.62 -0.87 11.66
C VAL A 81 10.93 0.50 11.73
N LEU A 82 9.61 0.53 11.96
CA LEU A 82 8.86 1.79 12.12
C LEU A 82 9.37 2.60 13.31
N LYS A 83 9.54 1.97 14.48
CA LYS A 83 10.05 2.66 15.66
C LYS A 83 11.44 3.24 15.43
N ARG A 84 12.32 2.49 14.77
CA ARG A 84 13.70 2.95 14.48
C ARG A 84 13.75 4.03 13.42
N ALA A 85 12.86 3.97 12.43
CA ALA A 85 12.67 5.06 11.48
C ALA A 85 12.21 6.34 12.21
N ASP A 86 11.19 6.25 13.06
CA ASP A 86 10.71 7.39 13.86
C ASP A 86 11.80 7.98 14.77
N GLU A 87 12.61 7.13 15.42
CA GLU A 87 13.76 7.56 16.24
C GLU A 87 14.81 8.33 15.42
N LEU A 88 15.15 7.87 14.21
CA LEU A 88 16.09 8.55 13.31
C LEU A 88 15.55 9.89 12.80
N VAL A 89 14.24 9.96 12.55
CA VAL A 89 13.56 11.19 12.16
C VAL A 89 13.59 12.22 13.30
N LEU A 90 13.31 11.77 14.54
CA LEU A 90 13.39 12.62 15.72
C LEU A 90 14.83 13.11 15.99
N ALA A 91 15.84 12.32 15.63
CA ALA A 91 17.25 12.68 15.74
C ALA A 91 17.73 13.63 14.62
N GLY A 92 16.90 13.95 13.62
CA GLY A 92 17.24 14.84 12.52
C GLY A 92 18.02 14.18 11.38
N ASP A 93 18.24 12.87 11.41
CA ASP A 93 18.93 12.12 10.36
C ASP A 93 17.93 11.47 9.39
N ALA A 94 17.26 12.34 8.62
CA ALA A 94 16.25 11.94 7.64
C ALA A 94 16.81 11.04 6.53
N ALA A 95 18.09 11.22 6.16
CA ALA A 95 18.73 10.41 5.12
C ALA A 95 18.96 8.97 5.60
N ALA A 96 19.43 8.78 6.84
CA ALA A 96 19.56 7.46 7.43
C ALA A 96 18.20 6.78 7.61
N ALA A 97 17.15 7.53 7.97
CA ALA A 97 15.79 6.99 8.05
C ALA A 97 15.31 6.45 6.69
N VAL A 98 15.47 7.23 5.61
CA VAL A 98 15.09 6.80 4.24
C VAL A 98 15.89 5.59 3.79
N ALA A 99 17.20 5.56 4.05
CA ALA A 99 18.05 4.42 3.69
C ALA A 99 17.65 3.14 4.44
N LEU A 100 17.38 3.24 5.74
CA LEU A 100 16.89 2.13 6.56
C LEU A 100 15.56 1.60 6.03
N VAL A 101 14.60 2.50 5.82
CA VAL A 101 13.26 2.15 5.32
C VAL A 101 13.35 1.47 3.96
N THR A 102 14.13 2.01 3.03
CA THR A 102 14.26 1.46 1.67
C THR A 102 14.88 0.06 1.69
N ALA A 103 15.90 -0.17 2.52
CA ALA A 103 16.53 -1.48 2.66
C ALA A 103 15.56 -2.52 3.25
N GLU A 104 14.79 -2.13 4.27
CA GLU A 104 13.86 -3.01 4.97
C GLU A 104 12.56 -3.25 4.18
N ILE A 105 12.10 -2.31 3.35
CA ILE A 105 10.91 -2.49 2.48
C ILE A 105 11.07 -3.74 1.60
N ASN A 106 12.23 -3.91 0.95
CA ASN A 106 12.46 -5.09 0.11
C ASN A 106 12.42 -6.39 0.92
N GLY A 107 13.00 -6.38 2.12
CA GLY A 107 12.96 -7.53 3.04
C GLY A 107 11.54 -7.84 3.51
N ILE A 108 10.73 -6.80 3.75
CA ILE A 108 9.31 -6.92 4.12
C ILE A 108 8.49 -7.45 2.94
N GLU A 109 8.75 -7.03 1.71
CA GLU A 109 8.10 -7.56 0.50
C GLU A 109 8.43 -9.04 0.27
N ASP A 110 9.69 -9.44 0.44
CA ASP A 110 10.10 -10.85 0.37
C ASP A 110 9.45 -11.69 1.46
N GLN A 111 9.36 -11.15 2.67
CA GLN A 111 8.64 -11.78 3.78
C GLN A 111 7.14 -11.92 3.48
N ARG A 112 6.52 -10.89 2.89
CA ARG A 112 5.12 -10.90 2.48
C ARG A 112 4.87 -11.99 1.44
N ARG A 113 5.69 -12.04 0.40
CA ARG A 113 5.62 -13.06 -0.65
C ARG A 113 5.77 -14.46 -0.07
N THR A 114 6.73 -14.66 0.83
CA THR A 114 6.93 -15.95 1.50
C THR A 114 5.70 -16.34 2.34
N ALA A 115 5.07 -15.36 3.00
CA ALA A 115 3.86 -15.57 3.78
C ALA A 115 2.65 -15.91 2.88
N GLU A 116 2.50 -15.25 1.72
CA GLU A 116 1.51 -15.58 0.68
C GLU A 116 1.70 -17.02 0.17
N GLU A 117 2.93 -17.43 -0.12
CA GLU A 117 3.26 -18.79 -0.58
C GLU A 117 2.91 -19.84 0.49
N ARG A 118 3.21 -19.57 1.77
CA ARG A 118 2.82 -20.45 2.88
C ARG A 118 1.30 -20.56 3.02
N LEU A 119 0.60 -19.44 2.88
CA LEU A 119 -0.86 -19.39 2.91
C LEU A 119 -1.46 -20.21 1.76
N GLU A 120 -0.96 -20.04 0.54
CA GLU A 120 -1.37 -20.82 -0.63
C GLU A 120 -1.17 -22.32 -0.38
N HIS A 121 0.00 -22.70 0.13
CA HIS A 121 0.29 -24.10 0.43
C HIS A 121 -0.64 -24.68 1.50
N ARG A 122 -0.93 -23.91 2.56
CA ARG A 122 -1.83 -24.33 3.63
C ARG A 122 -3.27 -24.48 3.13
N VAL A 123 -3.76 -23.54 2.33
CA VAL A 123 -5.11 -23.63 1.76
C VAL A 123 -5.20 -24.83 0.81
N ALA A 124 -4.20 -25.06 -0.03
CA ALA A 124 -4.17 -26.21 -0.93
C ALA A 124 -4.15 -27.54 -0.15
N ASP A 125 -3.42 -27.62 0.96
CA ASP A 125 -3.41 -28.79 1.84
C ASP A 125 -4.78 -29.04 2.49
N LEU A 126 -5.40 -28.00 3.06
CA LEU A 126 -6.74 -28.08 3.64
C LEU A 126 -7.78 -28.52 2.59
N GLN A 127 -7.72 -27.97 1.38
CA GLN A 127 -8.60 -28.36 0.28
C GLN A 127 -8.44 -29.84 -0.06
N ARG A 128 -7.20 -30.34 -0.21
CA ARG A 128 -6.95 -31.77 -0.46
C ARG A 128 -7.55 -32.64 0.62
N ARG A 129 -7.41 -32.25 1.88
CA ARG A 129 -7.97 -32.98 3.04
C ARG A 129 -9.49 -33.00 3.03
N PHE A 130 -10.14 -31.85 2.84
CA PHE A 130 -11.60 -31.76 2.64
C PHE A 130 -12.07 -32.64 1.48
N HIS A 131 -11.29 -32.70 0.40
CA HIS A 131 -11.61 -33.50 -0.77
C HIS A 131 -11.41 -35.00 -0.58
N ALA A 132 -10.47 -35.41 0.28
CA ALA A 132 -10.22 -36.81 0.59
C ALA A 132 -11.25 -37.41 1.57
N LEU A 133 -11.86 -36.58 2.44
CA LEU A 133 -12.79 -37.04 3.46
C LEU A 133 -13.95 -37.91 2.94
N PRO A 134 -14.71 -37.53 1.89
CA PRO A 134 -15.83 -38.34 1.42
C PRO A 134 -15.38 -39.69 0.85
N ALA A 135 -14.23 -39.71 0.16
CA ALA A 135 -13.68 -40.95 -0.40
C ALA A 135 -13.24 -41.91 0.71
N ARG A 136 -12.57 -41.38 1.75
CA ARG A 136 -12.20 -42.15 2.95
C ARG A 136 -13.41 -42.67 3.71
N ALA A 137 -14.44 -41.83 3.90
CA ALA A 137 -15.69 -42.25 4.54
C ALA A 137 -16.40 -43.37 3.76
N ALA A 138 -16.42 -43.29 2.42
CA ALA A 138 -16.97 -44.34 1.57
C ALA A 138 -16.13 -45.63 1.59
N GLU A 139 -14.81 -45.53 1.73
CA GLU A 139 -13.93 -46.69 1.91
C GLU A 139 -14.13 -47.34 3.28
N LEU A 140 -14.27 -46.56 4.36
CA LEU A 140 -14.62 -47.04 5.70
C LEU A 140 -15.94 -47.82 5.68
N GLN A 141 -16.98 -47.27 5.07
CA GLN A 141 -18.29 -47.95 4.95
C GLN A 141 -18.19 -49.26 4.17
N ARG A 142 -17.39 -49.29 3.09
CA ARG A 142 -17.13 -50.52 2.33
C ARG A 142 -16.37 -51.55 3.15
N ASN A 143 -15.35 -51.13 3.91
CA ASN A 143 -14.58 -52.01 4.78
C ASN A 143 -15.43 -52.57 5.93
N ALA A 144 -16.33 -51.77 6.49
CA ALA A 144 -17.32 -52.21 7.47
C ALA A 144 -18.30 -53.24 6.88
N ALA A 145 -18.79 -53.02 5.64
CA ALA A 145 -19.65 -53.97 4.95
C ALA A 145 -18.94 -55.30 4.63
N ARG A 146 -17.64 -55.26 4.33
CA ARG A 146 -16.82 -56.45 4.09
C ARG A 146 -16.71 -57.38 5.30
N LEU A 147 -16.88 -56.88 6.54
CA LEU A 147 -16.90 -57.74 7.73
C LEU A 147 -18.02 -58.77 7.68
N GLU A 148 -19.21 -58.33 7.28
CA GLU A 148 -20.38 -59.20 7.18
C GLU A 148 -20.25 -60.19 6.02
N THR A 149 -19.78 -59.72 4.86
CA THR A 149 -19.51 -60.59 3.71
C THR A 149 -18.44 -61.63 4.02
N PHE A 150 -17.37 -61.23 4.74
CA PHE A 150 -16.34 -62.15 5.19
C PHE A 150 -16.92 -63.23 6.09
N ALA A 151 -17.67 -62.85 7.15
CA ALA A 151 -18.30 -63.81 8.05
C ALA A 151 -19.19 -64.81 7.28
N GLN A 152 -19.98 -64.35 6.30
CA GLN A 152 -20.81 -65.23 5.48
C GLN A 152 -20.00 -66.22 4.63
N SER A 153 -18.85 -65.79 4.10
CA SER A 153 -18.00 -66.63 3.24
C SER A 153 -17.05 -67.56 4.00
N ALA A 154 -16.62 -67.16 5.19
CA ALA A 154 -15.62 -67.87 5.99
C ALA A 154 -16.22 -69.00 6.84
N LEU A 155 -17.53 -68.95 7.11
CA LEU A 155 -18.24 -69.96 7.89
C LEU A 155 -18.57 -71.19 7.02
N PRO A 156 -17.98 -72.36 7.28
CA PRO A 156 -18.31 -73.58 6.55
C PRO A 156 -19.78 -73.98 6.73
N THR A 157 -20.40 -74.52 5.68
CA THR A 157 -21.79 -75.01 5.72
C THR A 157 -22.01 -76.13 6.73
N ASP A 158 -20.94 -76.81 7.13
CA ASP A 158 -20.98 -77.98 8.01
C ASP A 158 -20.96 -77.62 9.51
N TRP A 159 -20.94 -76.33 9.88
CA TRP A 159 -20.96 -75.88 11.27
C TRP A 159 -22.39 -75.88 11.86
N PRO A 160 -22.54 -76.04 13.19
CA PRO A 160 -23.84 -75.93 13.85
C PRO A 160 -24.51 -74.58 13.56
N ALA A 161 -25.83 -74.61 13.29
CA ALA A 161 -26.59 -73.41 12.91
C ALA A 161 -26.50 -72.30 13.96
N GLU A 162 -26.50 -72.67 15.25
CA GLU A 162 -26.41 -71.73 16.38
C GLU A 162 -25.09 -70.96 16.40
N GLU A 163 -23.96 -71.61 16.10
CA GLU A 163 -22.65 -70.94 16.10
C GLU A 163 -22.47 -70.03 14.90
N ARG A 164 -23.00 -70.45 13.74
CA ARG A 164 -23.04 -69.63 12.54
C ARG A 164 -23.88 -68.38 12.74
N GLU A 165 -25.04 -68.50 13.35
CA GLU A 165 -25.92 -67.35 13.64
C GLU A 165 -25.30 -66.40 14.66
N ARG A 166 -24.64 -66.91 15.71
CA ARG A 166 -23.92 -66.10 16.70
C ARG A 166 -22.80 -65.28 16.06
N LEU A 167 -21.96 -65.87 15.21
CA LEU A 167 -20.84 -65.16 14.57
C LEU A 167 -21.33 -64.14 13.52
N LEU A 168 -22.42 -64.44 12.81
CA LEU A 168 -23.06 -63.47 11.91
C LEU A 168 -23.71 -62.31 12.66
N ALA A 169 -24.37 -62.58 13.79
CA ALA A 169 -24.91 -61.53 14.66
C ALA A 169 -23.81 -60.62 15.19
N ARG A 170 -22.66 -61.20 15.59
CA ARG A 170 -21.48 -60.45 16.03
C ARG A 170 -20.88 -59.59 14.93
N ALA A 171 -20.80 -60.10 13.69
CA ALA A 171 -20.34 -59.33 12.54
C ALA A 171 -21.29 -58.15 12.21
N ARG A 172 -22.61 -58.33 12.35
CA ARG A 172 -23.60 -57.25 12.18
C ARG A 172 -23.50 -56.19 13.28
N GLU A 173 -23.33 -56.61 14.53
CA GLU A 173 -23.10 -55.70 15.65
C GLU A 173 -21.81 -54.90 15.47
N ALA A 174 -20.72 -55.55 15.06
CA ALA A 174 -19.45 -54.91 14.73
C ALA A 174 -19.62 -53.87 13.61
N ARG A 175 -20.36 -54.20 12.55
CA ARG A 175 -20.71 -53.23 11.48
C ARG A 175 -21.53 -52.06 12.00
N ALA A 176 -22.54 -52.32 12.83
CA ALA A 176 -23.42 -51.29 13.39
C ALA A 176 -22.70 -50.33 14.34
N SER A 177 -21.63 -50.78 15.00
CA SER A 177 -20.81 -49.95 15.90
C SER A 177 -19.93 -48.93 15.18
N ILE A 178 -19.72 -49.08 13.87
CA ILE A 178 -18.88 -48.20 13.06
C ILE A 178 -19.71 -47.03 12.56
N THR A 179 -19.44 -45.83 13.08
CA THR A 179 -20.10 -44.60 12.65
C THR A 179 -19.18 -43.81 11.72
N ALA A 180 -19.63 -43.53 10.50
CA ALA A 180 -18.91 -42.64 9.57
C ALA A 180 -19.25 -41.17 9.87
N PRO A 181 -18.29 -40.25 9.79
CA PRO A 181 -18.57 -38.83 9.99
C PRO A 181 -19.45 -38.27 8.86
N PRO A 182 -20.29 -37.26 9.18
CA PRO A 182 -21.17 -36.62 8.19
C PRO A 182 -20.36 -35.89 7.12
N ALA A 183 -20.95 -35.76 5.92
CA ALA A 183 -20.34 -35.00 4.83
C ALA A 183 -20.20 -33.52 5.23
N LEU A 184 -18.95 -33.05 5.31
CA LEU A 184 -18.64 -31.65 5.60
C LEU A 184 -18.59 -30.84 4.30
N THR A 185 -19.22 -29.67 4.32
CA THR A 185 -18.98 -28.63 3.32
C THR A 185 -17.62 -28.00 3.57
N ALA A 186 -16.82 -27.80 2.52
CA ALA A 186 -15.53 -27.14 2.64
C ALA A 186 -15.71 -25.70 3.14
N ASP A 187 -15.22 -25.44 4.35
CA ASP A 187 -15.20 -24.14 4.98
C ASP A 187 -13.77 -23.86 5.47
N LEU A 188 -13.18 -22.78 4.99
CA LEU A 188 -11.83 -22.34 5.36
C LEU A 188 -11.82 -21.42 6.59
N SER A 189 -12.96 -21.25 7.27
CA SER A 189 -13.00 -20.60 8.58
C SER A 189 -12.27 -21.42 9.65
N GLU A 190 -11.86 -20.77 10.73
CA GLU A 190 -11.26 -21.42 11.90
C GLU A 190 -12.13 -22.58 12.41
N ALA A 191 -13.44 -22.35 12.52
CA ALA A 191 -14.43 -23.37 12.87
C ALA A 191 -14.54 -24.50 11.83
N GLY A 192 -14.33 -24.20 10.55
CA GLY A 192 -14.27 -25.20 9.47
C GLY A 192 -13.05 -26.10 9.59
N VAL A 193 -11.88 -25.54 9.91
CA VAL A 193 -10.63 -26.29 10.12
C VAL A 193 -10.71 -27.18 11.36
N GLU A 194 -11.33 -26.71 12.45
CA GLU A 194 -11.57 -27.52 13.65
C GLU A 194 -12.51 -28.70 13.36
N LYS A 195 -13.61 -28.46 12.62
CA LYS A 195 -14.53 -29.51 12.20
C LYS A 195 -13.85 -30.53 11.30
N LEU A 196 -12.95 -30.11 10.41
CA LEU A 196 -12.15 -31.01 9.57
C LEU A 196 -11.26 -31.91 10.45
N ALA A 197 -10.51 -31.32 11.39
CA ALA A 197 -9.64 -32.08 12.28
C ALA A 197 -10.44 -33.07 13.16
N ALA A 198 -11.62 -32.68 13.65
CA ALA A 198 -12.52 -33.56 14.37
C ALA A 198 -13.03 -34.71 13.49
N ALA A 199 -13.40 -34.45 12.23
CA ALA A 199 -13.84 -35.50 11.32
C ALA A 199 -12.71 -36.46 10.92
N GLU A 200 -11.48 -35.98 10.75
CA GLU A 200 -10.32 -36.84 10.47
C GLU A 200 -9.99 -37.75 11.66
N THR A 201 -9.96 -37.19 12.87
CA THR A 201 -9.75 -38.02 14.08
C THR A 201 -10.86 -39.05 14.28
N GLN A 202 -12.11 -38.70 13.94
CA GLN A 202 -13.22 -39.66 13.90
C GLN A 202 -13.03 -40.75 12.83
N LEU A 203 -12.53 -40.41 11.63
CA LEU A 203 -12.20 -41.40 10.61
C LEU A 203 -11.07 -42.32 11.05
N ASP A 204 -9.98 -41.78 11.57
CA ASP A 204 -8.81 -42.57 11.99
C ASP A 204 -9.18 -43.53 13.13
N THR A 205 -9.99 -43.07 14.09
CA THR A 205 -10.50 -43.93 15.17
C THR A 205 -11.46 -45.00 14.66
N ALA A 206 -12.33 -44.68 13.70
CA ALA A 206 -13.22 -45.65 13.08
C ALA A 206 -12.46 -46.68 12.24
N GLU A 207 -11.47 -46.27 11.43
CA GLU A 207 -10.59 -47.14 10.65
C GLU A 207 -9.82 -48.11 11.57
N HIS A 208 -9.29 -47.60 12.69
CA HIS A 208 -8.62 -48.43 13.69
C HIS A 208 -9.58 -49.42 14.36
N THR A 209 -10.80 -48.97 14.68
CA THR A 209 -11.85 -49.82 15.27
C THR A 209 -12.24 -50.96 14.31
N VAL A 210 -12.37 -50.67 13.01
CA VAL A 210 -12.61 -51.70 11.99
C VAL A 210 -11.50 -52.75 12.00
N ALA A 211 -10.23 -52.32 12.05
CA ALA A 211 -9.09 -53.25 12.07
C ALA A 211 -9.08 -54.13 13.34
N ILE A 212 -9.40 -53.57 14.51
CA ILE A 212 -9.52 -54.34 15.76
C ILE A 212 -10.67 -55.36 15.66
N LEU A 213 -11.84 -54.94 15.17
CA LEU A 213 -13.00 -55.81 15.04
C LEU A 213 -12.77 -56.93 14.02
N GLN A 214 -12.07 -56.64 12.92
CA GLN A 214 -11.60 -57.64 11.95
C GLN A 214 -10.78 -58.71 12.65
N HIS A 215 -9.75 -58.29 13.38
CA HIS A 215 -8.83 -59.22 14.04
C HIS A 215 -9.55 -60.06 15.12
N ALA A 216 -10.44 -59.44 15.90
CA ALA A 216 -11.24 -60.15 16.90
C ALA A 216 -12.15 -61.22 16.25
N LEU A 217 -12.81 -60.88 15.15
CA LEU A 217 -13.68 -61.82 14.42
C LEU A 217 -12.87 -62.98 13.83
N GLU A 218 -11.69 -62.71 13.28
CA GLU A 218 -10.78 -63.77 12.81
C GLU A 218 -10.34 -64.70 13.95
N GLN A 219 -9.99 -64.15 15.10
CA GLN A 219 -9.60 -64.95 16.27
C GLN A 219 -10.76 -65.83 16.77
N GLU A 220 -11.99 -65.29 16.83
CA GLU A 220 -13.17 -66.04 17.24
C GLU A 220 -13.53 -67.16 16.24
N ILE A 221 -13.48 -66.88 14.93
CA ILE A 221 -13.70 -67.90 13.89
C ILE A 221 -12.64 -69.01 14.00
N ASN A 222 -11.36 -68.64 14.13
CA ASN A 222 -10.26 -69.61 14.26
C ASN A 222 -10.35 -70.43 15.56
N ALA A 223 -10.73 -69.81 16.68
CA ALA A 223 -10.91 -70.50 17.96
C ALA A 223 -12.08 -71.48 17.90
N THR A 224 -13.19 -71.06 17.31
CA THR A 224 -14.38 -71.89 17.09
C THR A 224 -14.06 -73.06 16.17
N GLN A 225 -13.34 -72.81 15.08
CA GLN A 225 -12.86 -73.85 14.17
C GLN A 225 -11.94 -74.85 14.90
N LYS A 226 -10.99 -74.39 15.71
CA LYS A 226 -10.12 -75.28 16.50
C LYS A 226 -10.92 -76.14 17.48
N ARG A 227 -11.92 -75.57 18.17
CA ARG A 227 -12.80 -76.33 19.07
C ARG A 227 -13.60 -77.38 18.30
N LEU A 228 -14.30 -76.98 17.22
CA LEU A 228 -15.10 -77.88 16.40
C LEU A 228 -14.24 -78.95 15.71
N LEU A 229 -13.01 -78.61 15.29
CA LEU A 229 -12.06 -79.60 14.77
C LEU A 229 -11.56 -80.53 15.87
N THR A 230 -11.32 -80.06 17.10
CA THR A 230 -10.92 -80.92 18.22
C THR A 230 -12.05 -81.87 18.62
N GLU A 231 -13.31 -81.40 18.56
CA GLU A 231 -14.51 -82.21 18.73
C GLU A 231 -14.72 -83.19 17.56
N ARG A 232 -14.34 -82.80 16.32
CA ARG A 232 -14.49 -83.63 15.11
C ARG A 232 -13.30 -84.52 14.76
N LEU A 233 -12.10 -84.29 15.31
CA LEU A 233 -10.87 -85.06 15.07
C LEU A 233 -10.90 -86.47 15.70
N GLY A 234 -12.09 -87.08 15.73
CA GLY A 234 -12.26 -88.49 15.39
C GLY A 234 -12.31 -88.77 13.87
N THR A 235 -12.41 -87.77 12.98
CA THR A 235 -12.48 -87.96 11.51
C THR A 235 -11.99 -86.72 10.72
N ALA A 236 -11.41 -86.97 9.55
CA ALA A 236 -10.48 -86.12 8.78
C ALA A 236 -11.02 -84.78 8.23
N ALA A 237 -10.08 -83.85 7.96
CA ALA A 237 -10.31 -82.47 7.53
C ALA A 237 -10.15 -82.23 6.01
N PRO A 238 -10.81 -81.22 5.44
CA PRO A 238 -10.31 -80.47 4.29
C PRO A 238 -9.70 -79.11 4.69
N ARG A 239 -8.79 -78.60 3.85
CA ARG A 239 -8.00 -77.37 4.01
C ARG A 239 -8.84 -76.09 3.91
N THR A 240 -8.53 -75.10 4.75
CA THR A 240 -9.07 -73.72 4.67
C THR A 240 -8.06 -72.76 4.07
N VAL A 241 -8.55 -71.89 3.16
CA VAL A 241 -7.84 -70.72 2.63
C VAL A 241 -7.80 -69.64 3.73
N SER A 242 -6.65 -68.99 3.94
CA SER A 242 -6.56 -67.90 4.92
C SER A 242 -7.26 -66.64 4.41
N LEU A 243 -7.82 -65.80 5.29
CA LEU A 243 -8.46 -64.55 4.89
C LEU A 243 -7.47 -63.60 4.15
N ALA A 244 -6.18 -63.63 4.50
CA ALA A 244 -5.15 -62.87 3.79
C ALA A 244 -5.01 -63.31 2.31
N GLU A 245 -5.09 -64.62 2.03
CA GLU A 245 -5.13 -65.15 0.66
C GLU A 245 -6.44 -64.80 -0.05
N PHE A 246 -7.58 -64.88 0.64
CA PHE A 246 -8.88 -64.52 0.08
C PHE A 246 -8.96 -63.02 -0.29
N LEU A 247 -8.38 -62.14 0.53
CA LEU A 247 -8.29 -60.71 0.28
C LEU A 247 -7.32 -60.36 -0.86
N ALA A 248 -6.26 -61.15 -1.07
CA ALA A 248 -5.32 -60.97 -2.16
C ALA A 248 -5.90 -61.39 -3.54
N LEU A 249 -6.89 -62.29 -3.55
CA LEU A 249 -7.51 -62.84 -4.76
C LEU A 249 -8.73 -62.06 -5.28
N GLN A 250 -9.25 -61.10 -4.52
CA GLN A 250 -10.37 -60.25 -4.94
C GLN A 250 -9.83 -59.00 -5.65
N PRO A 251 -10.23 -58.72 -6.91
CA PRO A 251 -9.77 -57.53 -7.62
C PRO A 251 -10.27 -56.28 -6.89
N ARG A 252 -9.36 -55.37 -6.53
CA ARG A 252 -9.69 -53.97 -6.20
C ARG A 252 -10.39 -53.35 -7.42
N PRO A 253 -11.69 -53.02 -7.40
CA PRO A 253 -12.27 -52.18 -8.44
C PRO A 253 -12.31 -50.77 -7.87
N ALA A 254 -11.20 -50.06 -8.01
CA ALA A 254 -11.28 -48.63 -8.22
C ALA A 254 -10.76 -48.47 -9.64
N ALA A 255 -11.65 -48.19 -10.60
CA ALA A 255 -11.21 -47.62 -11.85
C ALA A 255 -10.31 -46.44 -11.46
N ALA A 256 -9.03 -46.53 -11.82
CA ALA A 256 -8.10 -45.46 -11.55
C ALA A 256 -8.74 -44.17 -12.09
N PRO A 257 -8.81 -43.09 -11.30
CA PRO A 257 -9.31 -41.82 -11.82
C PRO A 257 -8.54 -41.49 -13.10
N ASP A 258 -9.26 -41.04 -14.13
CA ASP A 258 -8.63 -40.67 -15.40
C ASP A 258 -7.52 -39.63 -15.10
N PRO A 259 -6.25 -39.87 -15.49
CA PRO A 259 -5.16 -38.95 -15.21
C PRO A 259 -5.39 -37.55 -15.78
N ALA A 260 -6.32 -37.37 -16.74
CA ALA A 260 -6.74 -36.06 -17.21
C ALA A 260 -7.67 -35.34 -16.21
N GLU A 261 -8.61 -36.06 -15.59
CA GLU A 261 -9.53 -35.52 -14.58
C GLU A 261 -8.74 -35.10 -13.33
N GLU A 262 -7.78 -35.92 -12.90
CA GLU A 262 -6.92 -35.59 -11.76
C GLU A 262 -6.03 -34.37 -12.01
N ARG A 263 -5.56 -34.19 -13.26
CA ARG A 263 -4.83 -32.97 -13.66
C ARG A 263 -5.72 -31.72 -13.63
N ALA A 264 -6.95 -31.82 -14.11
CA ALA A 264 -7.91 -30.71 -14.07
C ALA A 264 -8.29 -30.34 -12.63
N ALA A 265 -8.54 -31.33 -11.77
CA ALA A 265 -8.81 -31.13 -10.35
C ALA A 265 -7.65 -30.46 -9.62
N ARG A 266 -6.41 -30.94 -9.79
CA ARG A 266 -5.20 -30.32 -9.20
C ARG A 266 -5.01 -28.88 -9.68
N LYS A 267 -5.30 -28.59 -10.95
CA LYS A 267 -5.22 -27.23 -11.50
C LYS A 267 -6.28 -26.32 -10.89
N LEU A 268 -7.50 -26.83 -10.72
CA LEU A 268 -8.58 -26.10 -10.05
C LEU A 268 -8.25 -25.82 -8.58
N ASP A 269 -7.72 -26.80 -7.85
CA ASP A 269 -7.30 -26.62 -6.46
C ASP A 269 -6.24 -25.52 -6.33
N SER A 270 -5.24 -25.51 -7.22
CA SER A 270 -4.24 -24.42 -7.25
C SER A 270 -4.87 -23.05 -7.54
N LEU A 271 -5.86 -22.97 -8.44
CA LEU A 271 -6.55 -21.72 -8.74
C LEU A 271 -7.40 -21.25 -7.56
N LEU A 272 -8.11 -22.16 -6.89
CA LEU A 272 -8.92 -21.86 -5.72
C LEU A 272 -8.06 -21.43 -4.53
N ALA A 273 -6.89 -22.04 -4.33
CA ALA A 273 -5.93 -21.61 -3.32
C ALA A 273 -5.45 -20.17 -3.58
N LYS A 274 -5.11 -19.84 -4.83
CA LYS A 274 -4.73 -18.46 -5.22
C LYS A 274 -5.87 -17.46 -5.03
N MET A 275 -7.11 -17.84 -5.30
CA MET A 275 -8.27 -16.98 -5.07
C MET A 275 -8.54 -16.74 -3.58
N ALA A 276 -8.32 -17.75 -2.72
CA ALA A 276 -8.44 -17.58 -1.27
C ALA A 276 -7.41 -16.59 -0.72
N VAL A 277 -6.21 -16.52 -1.32
CA VAL A 277 -5.19 -15.50 -1.01
C VAL A 277 -5.63 -14.09 -1.41
N LEU A 278 -6.51 -13.94 -2.41
CA LEU A 278 -6.94 -12.64 -2.95
C LEU A 278 -8.30 -12.14 -2.44
N GLN A 279 -8.83 -12.72 -1.36
CA GLN A 279 -10.02 -12.23 -0.60
C GLN A 279 -11.40 -12.30 -1.30
N ASP A 280 -11.66 -13.21 -2.24
CA ASP A 280 -13.05 -13.44 -2.72
C ASP A 280 -13.75 -14.57 -1.96
N THR A 281 -14.17 -14.34 -0.71
CA THR A 281 -14.89 -15.36 0.09
C THR A 281 -16.26 -15.70 -0.50
N ALA A 282 -16.93 -14.75 -1.15
CA ALA A 282 -18.25 -14.93 -1.73
C ALA A 282 -18.20 -15.77 -3.03
N GLY A 283 -17.26 -15.47 -3.92
CA GLY A 283 -17.03 -16.25 -5.14
C GLY A 283 -16.44 -17.63 -4.87
N TRP A 284 -15.61 -17.75 -3.83
CA TRP A 284 -15.01 -19.03 -3.43
C TRP A 284 -16.07 -20.05 -2.98
N ALA A 285 -17.05 -19.64 -2.17
CA ALA A 285 -18.11 -20.54 -1.70
C ALA A 285 -19.00 -21.05 -2.84
N ASP A 286 -19.29 -20.21 -3.85
CA ASP A 286 -20.07 -20.64 -5.02
C ASP A 286 -19.27 -21.62 -5.90
N LEU A 287 -17.98 -21.34 -6.13
CA LEU A 287 -17.10 -22.25 -6.87
C LEU A 287 -16.98 -23.61 -6.16
N MET A 288 -16.82 -23.63 -4.83
CA MET A 288 -16.75 -24.87 -4.06
C MET A 288 -18.06 -25.65 -4.09
N ARG A 289 -19.22 -24.98 -4.08
CA ARG A 289 -20.52 -25.62 -4.27
C ARG A 289 -20.62 -26.29 -5.64
N ARG A 290 -20.13 -25.63 -6.70
CA ARG A 290 -20.07 -26.19 -8.05
C ARG A 290 -19.13 -27.38 -8.13
N VAL A 291 -17.96 -27.34 -7.48
CA VAL A 291 -17.04 -28.50 -7.39
C VAL A 291 -17.72 -29.70 -6.75
N ALA A 292 -18.44 -29.49 -5.63
CA ALA A 292 -19.19 -30.56 -4.97
C ALA A 292 -20.26 -31.15 -5.89
N GLY A 293 -20.96 -30.31 -6.65
CA GLY A 293 -21.95 -30.75 -7.64
C GLY A 293 -21.35 -31.56 -8.80
N ILE A 294 -20.19 -31.15 -9.32
CA ILE A 294 -19.50 -31.86 -10.42
C ILE A 294 -19.05 -33.26 -9.98
N ARG A 295 -18.66 -33.44 -8.72
CA ARG A 295 -18.27 -34.75 -8.18
C ARG A 295 -19.42 -35.73 -7.99
N ALA A 296 -20.63 -35.23 -7.83
CA ALA A 296 -21.83 -36.06 -7.70
C ALA A 296 -22.35 -36.55 -9.06
N GLU A 297 -21.75 -36.12 -10.18
CA GLU A 297 -22.15 -36.50 -11.53
C GLU A 297 -21.59 -37.88 -11.92
N ASP A 298 -22.48 -38.79 -12.32
CA ASP A 298 -22.17 -40.17 -12.65
C ASP A 298 -21.44 -40.32 -14.01
N ASP A 299 -21.68 -39.43 -14.98
CA ASP A 299 -21.07 -39.50 -16.31
C ASP A 299 -19.64 -38.90 -16.33
N PRO A 300 -18.59 -39.71 -16.57
CA PRO A 300 -17.20 -39.24 -16.60
C PRO A 300 -16.90 -38.25 -17.72
N ALA A 301 -17.56 -38.36 -18.89
CA ALA A 301 -17.32 -37.46 -20.02
C ALA A 301 -17.88 -36.07 -19.74
N ARG A 302 -19.09 -36.00 -19.18
CA ARG A 302 -19.73 -34.76 -18.75
C ARG A 302 -18.98 -34.11 -17.59
N ARG A 303 -18.55 -34.91 -16.61
CA ARG A 303 -17.77 -34.44 -15.45
C ARG A 303 -16.48 -33.74 -15.88
N ARG A 304 -15.77 -34.32 -16.86
CA ARG A 304 -14.56 -33.69 -17.44
C ARG A 304 -14.84 -32.33 -18.07
N SER A 305 -15.89 -32.21 -18.90
CA SER A 305 -16.24 -30.93 -19.53
C SER A 305 -16.60 -29.86 -18.50
N LEU A 306 -17.32 -30.24 -17.44
CA LEU A 306 -17.66 -29.33 -16.34
C LEU A 306 -16.43 -28.86 -15.58
N TYR A 307 -15.44 -29.74 -15.33
CA TYR A 307 -14.16 -29.34 -14.75
C TYR A 307 -13.38 -28.37 -15.66
N GLU A 308 -13.33 -28.63 -16.96
CA GLU A 308 -12.64 -27.76 -17.92
C GLU A 308 -13.28 -26.35 -17.95
N ASN A 309 -14.62 -26.27 -17.98
CA ASN A 309 -15.35 -25.00 -17.89
C ASN A 309 -15.10 -24.27 -16.56
N LEU A 310 -15.12 -24.99 -15.45
CA LEU A 310 -14.87 -24.40 -14.13
C LEU A 310 -13.43 -23.88 -13.97
N VAL A 311 -12.46 -24.57 -14.57
CA VAL A 311 -11.06 -24.09 -14.62
C VAL A 311 -10.96 -22.78 -15.41
N LEU A 312 -11.70 -22.66 -16.53
CA LEU A 312 -11.74 -21.41 -17.30
C LEU A 312 -12.37 -20.27 -16.48
N ASP A 313 -13.52 -20.51 -15.85
CA ASP A 313 -14.21 -19.52 -15.01
C ASP A 313 -13.33 -19.06 -13.84
N ALA A 314 -12.69 -20.01 -13.13
CA ALA A 314 -11.77 -19.70 -12.03
C ALA A 314 -10.54 -18.91 -12.52
N SER A 315 -10.01 -19.23 -13.71
CA SER A 315 -8.86 -18.51 -14.27
C SER A 315 -9.21 -17.07 -14.68
N ARG A 316 -10.41 -16.86 -15.24
CA ARG A 316 -10.93 -15.52 -15.57
C ARG A 316 -11.12 -14.70 -14.30
N ARG A 317 -11.77 -15.29 -13.29
CA ARG A 317 -12.01 -14.63 -12.00
C ARG A 317 -10.70 -14.25 -11.29
N LEU A 318 -9.70 -15.14 -11.32
CA LEU A 318 -8.37 -14.85 -10.79
C LEU A 318 -7.71 -13.67 -11.50
N THR A 319 -7.86 -13.57 -12.82
CA THR A 319 -7.35 -12.44 -13.60
C THR A 319 -8.06 -11.13 -13.22
N GLU A 320 -9.38 -11.16 -13.04
CA GLU A 320 -10.16 -10.00 -12.58
C GLU A 320 -9.73 -9.54 -11.18
N LEU A 321 -9.53 -10.47 -10.24
CA LEU A 321 -9.07 -10.16 -8.88
C LEU A 321 -7.66 -9.57 -8.87
N ARG A 322 -6.74 -10.13 -9.67
CA ARG A 322 -5.38 -9.58 -9.83
C ARG A 322 -5.41 -8.17 -10.43
N ALA A 323 -6.30 -7.92 -11.39
CA ALA A 323 -6.46 -6.58 -11.95
C ALA A 323 -6.97 -5.58 -10.90
N ILE A 324 -7.90 -6.00 -10.02
CA ILE A 324 -8.37 -5.17 -8.90
C ILE A 324 -7.24 -4.91 -7.90
N GLU A 325 -6.47 -5.94 -7.52
CA GLU A 325 -5.34 -5.79 -6.59
C GLU A 325 -4.25 -4.87 -7.15
N GLN A 326 -3.86 -5.06 -8.41
CA GLN A 326 -2.90 -4.19 -9.10
C GLN A 326 -3.42 -2.75 -9.20
N TRP A 327 -4.71 -2.58 -9.45
CA TRP A 327 -5.36 -1.27 -9.47
C TRP A 327 -5.36 -0.60 -8.08
N LEU A 328 -5.68 -1.34 -7.02
CA LEU A 328 -5.60 -0.84 -5.64
C LEU A 328 -4.17 -0.45 -5.27
N ALA A 329 -3.18 -1.26 -5.63
CA ALA A 329 -1.77 -0.95 -5.42
C ALA A 329 -1.35 0.33 -6.18
N ALA A 330 -1.84 0.52 -7.40
CA ALA A 330 -1.60 1.73 -8.18
C ALA A 330 -2.25 2.97 -7.53
N VAL A 331 -3.47 2.85 -6.99
CA VAL A 331 -4.12 3.93 -6.22
C VAL A 331 -3.33 4.25 -4.95
N ASP A 332 -2.85 3.22 -4.24
CA ASP A 332 -2.06 3.40 -3.02
C ASP A 332 -0.73 4.10 -3.29
N CYS A 333 -0.08 3.80 -4.42
CA CYS A 333 1.07 4.57 -4.91
C CYS A 333 0.72 6.05 -5.13
N LEU A 334 -0.43 6.37 -5.76
CA LEU A 334 -0.84 7.76 -5.97
C LEU A 334 -1.13 8.49 -4.64
N LEU A 335 -1.72 7.80 -3.67
CA LEU A 335 -1.93 8.34 -2.33
C LEU A 335 -0.61 8.60 -1.60
N ALA A 336 0.37 7.70 -1.73
CA ALA A 336 1.71 7.90 -1.18
C ALA A 336 2.44 9.07 -1.85
N ASP A 337 2.26 9.26 -3.16
CA ASP A 337 2.83 10.38 -3.92
C ASP A 337 2.24 11.73 -3.51
N ALA A 338 1.00 11.73 -3.00
CA ALA A 338 0.31 12.92 -2.51
C ALA A 338 0.61 13.25 -1.04
N ALA A 339 1.06 12.28 -0.24
CA ALA A 339 1.38 12.44 1.20
C ALA A 339 2.30 13.64 1.55
N PRO A 340 3.29 14.00 0.72
CA PRO A 340 4.16 15.15 1.01
C PRO A 340 3.41 16.49 1.02
N TYR A 341 2.29 16.59 0.32
CA TYR A 341 1.49 17.81 0.15
C TYR A 341 0.27 17.88 1.10
N ALA A 342 0.24 17.04 2.14
CA ALA A 342 -0.85 17.01 3.11
C ALA A 342 -1.08 18.40 3.74
N GLY A 343 -2.35 18.84 3.78
CA GLY A 343 -2.77 20.17 4.26
C GLY A 343 -2.93 21.22 3.17
N THR A 344 -2.85 20.85 1.88
CA THR A 344 -2.98 21.76 0.73
C THR A 344 -4.21 21.41 -0.13
N ALA A 345 -4.42 22.11 -1.26
CA ALA A 345 -5.49 21.80 -2.20
C ALA A 345 -5.43 20.35 -2.75
N VAL A 346 -4.28 19.67 -2.61
CA VAL A 346 -4.10 18.25 -2.94
C VAL A 346 -5.00 17.34 -2.08
N ASP A 347 -5.37 17.75 -0.87
CA ASP A 347 -6.19 16.93 0.05
C ASP A 347 -7.58 16.60 -0.52
N GLN A 348 -8.16 17.49 -1.33
CA GLN A 348 -9.45 17.24 -1.98
C GLN A 348 -9.34 16.07 -2.98
N VAL A 349 -8.29 16.07 -3.80
CA VAL A 349 -8.03 14.98 -4.76
C VAL A 349 -7.72 13.67 -4.03
N VAL A 350 -7.00 13.74 -2.92
CA VAL A 350 -6.69 12.58 -2.06
C VAL A 350 -7.96 12.01 -1.42
N ALA A 351 -8.88 12.85 -0.96
CA ALA A 351 -10.16 12.40 -0.38
C ALA A 351 -11.01 11.65 -1.43
N GLU A 352 -11.14 12.22 -2.63
CA GLU A 352 -11.84 11.58 -3.73
C GLU A 352 -11.19 10.24 -4.14
N LEU A 353 -9.85 10.18 -4.20
CA LEU A 353 -9.12 8.93 -4.46
C LEU A 353 -9.35 7.86 -3.39
N ARG A 354 -9.45 8.25 -2.11
CA ARG A 354 -9.78 7.32 -1.01
C ARG A 354 -11.20 6.77 -1.14
N ASP A 355 -12.15 7.56 -1.60
CA ASP A 355 -13.52 7.10 -1.82
C ASP A 355 -13.61 6.14 -3.02
N VAL A 356 -12.85 6.42 -4.09
CA VAL A 356 -12.69 5.50 -5.22
C VAL A 356 -12.07 4.18 -4.77
N ARG A 357 -10.99 4.23 -3.96
CA ARG A 357 -10.37 3.03 -3.35
C ARG A 357 -11.39 2.20 -2.57
N ARG A 358 -12.21 2.83 -1.73
CA ARG A 358 -13.27 2.17 -0.93
C ARG A 358 -14.36 1.54 -1.79
N ALA A 359 -14.70 2.14 -2.92
CA ALA A 359 -15.69 1.60 -3.85
C ALA A 359 -15.20 0.32 -4.56
N GLY A 360 -13.88 0.09 -4.63
CA GLY A 360 -13.28 -1.15 -5.14
C GLY A 360 -13.56 -1.41 -6.63
N ARG A 361 -13.87 -0.37 -7.41
CA ARG A 361 -14.17 -0.48 -8.84
C ARG A 361 -12.97 -0.03 -9.66
N ILE A 362 -12.61 -0.82 -10.67
CA ILE A 362 -11.58 -0.42 -11.62
C ILE A 362 -12.07 0.80 -12.40
N VAL A 363 -11.37 1.91 -12.22
CA VAL A 363 -11.57 3.18 -12.93
C VAL A 363 -10.23 3.56 -13.57
N PRO A 364 -10.20 4.10 -14.80
CA PRO A 364 -8.96 4.60 -15.40
C PRO A 364 -8.27 5.60 -14.47
N LEU A 365 -6.97 5.39 -14.23
CA LEU A 365 -6.18 6.17 -13.27
C LEU A 365 -5.48 7.36 -13.94
N GLU A 366 -5.38 7.38 -15.25
CA GLU A 366 -4.72 8.45 -16.03
C GLU A 366 -5.30 9.84 -15.74
N PRO A 367 -6.64 10.05 -15.65
CA PRO A 367 -7.20 11.35 -15.31
C PRO A 367 -6.85 11.79 -13.88
N TRP A 368 -6.75 10.84 -12.94
CA TRP A 368 -6.38 11.10 -11.56
C TRP A 368 -4.90 11.48 -11.44
N GLN A 369 -4.04 10.79 -12.18
CA GLN A 369 -2.60 11.10 -12.28
C GLN A 369 -2.38 12.52 -12.80
N GLN A 370 -3.05 12.88 -13.91
CA GLN A 370 -2.96 14.22 -14.49
C GLN A 370 -3.46 15.29 -13.52
N ARG A 371 -4.64 15.10 -12.94
CA ARG A 371 -5.22 16.06 -11.98
C ARG A 371 -4.35 16.22 -10.73
N LEU A 372 -3.77 15.14 -10.22
CA LEU A 372 -2.86 15.19 -9.09
C LEU A 372 -1.58 15.94 -9.44
N ALA A 373 -0.95 15.63 -10.58
CA ALA A 373 0.25 16.31 -11.06
C ALA A 373 0.02 17.81 -11.28
N ASP A 374 -1.09 18.19 -11.92
CA ASP A 374 -1.46 19.59 -12.14
C ASP A 374 -1.66 20.33 -10.81
N THR A 375 -2.33 19.70 -9.85
CA THR A 375 -2.58 20.31 -8.53
C THR A 375 -1.29 20.46 -7.76
N GLN A 376 -0.41 19.45 -7.77
CA GLN A 376 0.92 19.50 -7.17
C GLN A 376 1.78 20.61 -7.78
N GLN A 377 1.80 20.74 -9.12
CA GLN A 377 2.53 21.80 -9.80
C GLN A 377 2.02 23.19 -9.43
N ARG A 378 0.70 23.37 -9.33
CA ARG A 378 0.10 24.65 -8.89
C ARG A 378 0.49 25.01 -7.46
N GLU A 379 0.48 24.05 -6.54
CA GLU A 379 0.89 24.29 -5.16
C GLU A 379 2.39 24.57 -5.03
N LEU A 380 3.24 23.85 -5.76
CA LEU A 380 4.67 24.15 -5.83
C LEU A 380 4.93 25.56 -6.36
N ALA A 381 4.27 25.94 -7.47
CA ALA A 381 4.39 27.27 -8.05
C ALA A 381 3.92 28.36 -7.07
N ARG A 382 2.83 28.12 -6.35
CA ARG A 382 2.33 29.02 -5.30
C ARG A 382 3.34 29.18 -4.17
N LEU A 383 3.88 28.09 -3.64
CA LEU A 383 4.87 28.11 -2.56
C LEU A 383 6.16 28.82 -2.99
N GLU A 384 6.64 28.56 -4.22
CA GLU A 384 7.79 29.27 -4.78
C GLU A 384 7.52 30.76 -4.95
N HIS A 385 6.34 31.14 -5.44
CA HIS A 385 5.94 32.53 -5.58
C HIS A 385 5.94 33.25 -4.22
N GLU A 386 5.33 32.64 -3.19
CA GLU A 386 5.34 33.16 -1.82
C GLU A 386 6.76 33.28 -1.25
N ARG A 387 7.64 32.30 -1.51
CA ARG A 387 9.05 32.33 -1.08
C ARG A 387 9.84 33.46 -1.74
N ARG A 388 9.74 33.61 -3.07
CA ARG A 388 10.40 34.69 -3.81
C ARG A 388 9.94 36.05 -3.31
N ARG A 389 8.63 36.19 -3.10
CA ARG A 389 8.03 37.40 -2.57
C ARG A 389 8.58 37.75 -1.18
N ARG A 390 8.61 36.80 -0.25
CA ARG A 390 9.16 37.04 1.11
C ARG A 390 10.62 37.47 1.04
N ALA A 391 11.46 36.76 0.29
CA ALA A 391 12.88 37.09 0.15
C ALA A 391 13.12 38.52 -0.40
N ILE A 392 12.32 38.96 -1.38
CA ILE A 392 12.41 40.32 -1.93
C ILE A 392 12.00 41.36 -0.88
N LEU A 393 10.87 41.14 -0.20
CA LEU A 393 10.35 42.09 0.79
C LEU A 393 11.28 42.18 2.01
N GLU A 394 11.74 41.05 2.53
CA GLU A 394 12.71 40.97 3.63
C GLU A 394 13.99 41.72 3.27
N SER A 395 14.56 41.46 2.09
CA SER A 395 15.79 42.13 1.62
C SER A 395 15.62 43.66 1.50
N LEU A 396 14.45 44.15 1.10
CA LEU A 396 14.14 45.58 1.03
C LEU A 396 14.00 46.19 2.44
N THR A 397 13.25 45.53 3.32
CA THR A 397 13.05 46.01 4.70
C THR A 397 14.34 46.08 5.49
N GLU A 398 15.24 45.11 5.33
CA GLU A 398 16.53 45.09 6.03
C GLU A 398 17.49 46.20 5.58
N LEU A 399 17.31 46.77 4.39
CA LEU A 399 18.07 47.93 3.92
C LEU A 399 17.44 49.27 4.33
N GLY A 400 16.41 49.21 5.18
CA GLY A 400 15.73 50.39 5.70
C GLY A 400 14.71 50.97 4.74
N TYR A 401 14.29 50.24 3.70
CA TYR A 401 13.20 50.69 2.85
C TYR A 401 11.85 50.33 3.48
N GLU A 402 10.99 51.33 3.67
CA GLU A 402 9.63 51.13 4.17
C GLU A 402 8.73 50.57 3.06
N THR A 403 8.17 49.40 3.33
CA THR A 403 7.08 48.84 2.54
C THR A 403 5.78 49.20 3.25
N SER A 404 4.97 50.09 2.68
CA SER A 404 3.75 50.52 3.38
C SER A 404 2.76 49.35 3.51
N VAL A 405 2.05 49.27 4.64
CA VAL A 405 1.31 48.08 5.10
C VAL A 405 0.15 47.66 4.16
N GLY A 406 -0.25 48.50 3.20
CA GLY A 406 -1.16 48.14 2.10
C GLY A 406 -0.50 47.42 0.90
N MET A 407 0.83 47.26 0.90
CA MET A 407 1.65 46.79 -0.23
C MET A 407 1.84 45.28 -0.34
N SER A 408 1.39 44.51 0.65
CA SER A 408 1.35 43.04 0.57
C SER A 408 0.53 42.57 -0.65
N THR A 409 -0.59 43.22 -0.93
CA THR A 409 -1.50 42.87 -2.04
C THR A 409 -1.15 43.56 -3.37
N ALA A 410 -0.38 44.66 -3.35
CA ALA A 410 -0.07 45.45 -4.54
C ALA A 410 0.89 44.75 -5.52
N LEU A 411 1.87 44.00 -5.00
CA LEU A 411 2.75 43.16 -5.83
C LEU A 411 1.96 42.04 -6.54
N VAL A 412 0.81 41.63 -5.99
CA VAL A 412 -0.03 40.53 -6.47
C VAL A 412 -1.01 40.96 -7.57
N GLN A 413 -1.56 42.17 -7.52
CA GLN A 413 -2.63 42.59 -8.47
C GLN A 413 -2.12 43.40 -9.68
N ALA A 414 -1.07 44.19 -9.53
CA ALA A 414 -0.60 45.09 -10.60
C ALA A 414 0.89 44.92 -10.96
N GLY A 415 1.60 44.02 -10.28
CA GLY A 415 3.03 43.81 -10.50
C GLY A 415 3.86 45.07 -10.30
N LYS A 416 3.38 46.07 -9.54
CA LYS A 416 4.07 47.34 -9.32
C LYS A 416 4.07 47.70 -7.84
N LEU A 417 5.25 47.97 -7.32
CA LEU A 417 5.53 48.33 -5.93
C LEU A 417 6.38 49.60 -5.94
N VAL A 418 6.09 50.56 -5.07
CA VAL A 418 6.90 51.78 -4.92
C VAL A 418 7.44 51.80 -3.51
N VAL A 419 8.76 51.85 -3.34
CA VAL A 419 9.44 51.73 -2.04
C VAL A 419 10.20 53.02 -1.72
N ARG A 420 10.24 53.42 -0.44
CA ARG A 420 10.86 54.67 0.02
C ARG A 420 11.77 54.43 1.21
N LYS A 421 12.79 55.28 1.38
CA LYS A 421 13.58 55.35 2.62
C LYS A 421 12.93 56.32 3.62
N PRO A 422 12.99 56.02 4.92
CA PRO A 422 12.52 56.93 5.95
C PRO A 422 13.34 58.23 5.92
N GLY A 423 12.64 59.38 5.89
CA GLY A 423 13.26 60.70 5.81
C GLY A 423 13.50 61.23 4.38
N GLU A 424 13.21 60.44 3.34
CA GLU A 424 13.32 60.87 1.93
C GLU A 424 11.94 61.01 1.29
N SER A 425 11.42 62.24 1.23
CA SER A 425 10.11 62.54 0.63
C SER A 425 10.13 62.70 -0.88
N ASP A 426 11.29 63.08 -1.44
CA ASP A 426 11.40 63.54 -2.83
C ASP A 426 11.76 62.42 -3.82
N TYR A 427 12.15 61.24 -3.34
CA TYR A 427 12.56 60.11 -4.17
C TYR A 427 11.91 58.80 -3.72
N ALA A 428 11.65 57.92 -4.67
CA ALA A 428 11.23 56.55 -4.41
C ALA A 428 11.77 55.60 -5.49
N ILE A 429 11.76 54.31 -5.20
CA ILE A 429 12.07 53.28 -6.18
C ILE A 429 10.79 52.60 -6.62
N GLU A 430 10.52 52.63 -7.91
CA GLU A 430 9.50 51.81 -8.55
C GLU A 430 10.10 50.43 -8.87
N VAL A 431 9.49 49.39 -8.31
CA VAL A 431 9.77 47.97 -8.53
C VAL A 431 8.59 47.38 -9.30
N VAL A 432 8.82 46.98 -10.54
CA VAL A 432 7.84 46.29 -11.38
C VAL A 432 8.22 44.82 -11.49
N ALA A 433 7.31 43.92 -11.21
CA ALA A 433 7.49 42.48 -11.28
C ALA A 433 6.50 41.84 -12.27
N ASN A 434 6.91 40.78 -12.93
CA ASN A 434 5.97 39.92 -13.67
C ASN A 434 5.17 39.00 -12.71
N GLN A 435 4.13 38.34 -13.24
CA GLN A 435 3.20 37.51 -12.44
C GLN A 435 3.92 36.42 -11.62
N ASP A 436 4.99 35.81 -12.14
CA ASP A 436 5.74 34.75 -11.45
C ASP A 436 6.93 35.26 -10.61
N LEU A 437 7.09 36.59 -10.49
CA LEU A 437 8.23 37.26 -9.84
C LEU A 437 9.60 36.80 -10.35
N SER A 438 9.65 36.27 -11.58
CA SER A 438 10.89 35.82 -12.24
C SER A 438 11.62 36.97 -12.93
N GLN A 439 10.99 38.13 -13.09
CA GLN A 439 11.62 39.35 -13.59
C GLN A 439 11.22 40.53 -12.72
N LEU A 440 12.22 41.26 -12.21
CA LEU A 440 12.03 42.55 -11.55
C LEU A 440 12.71 43.64 -12.36
N GLN A 441 11.96 44.69 -12.66
CA GLN A 441 12.48 45.95 -13.15
C GLN A 441 12.48 46.95 -12.01
N THR A 442 13.59 47.64 -11.81
CA THR A 442 13.66 48.71 -10.81
C THR A 442 14.08 50.03 -11.45
N ALA A 443 13.42 51.11 -11.06
CA ALA A 443 13.68 52.45 -11.55
C ALA A 443 13.52 53.46 -10.42
N MET A 444 14.42 54.46 -10.36
CA MET A 444 14.24 55.60 -9.47
C MET A 444 13.15 56.52 -10.04
N VAL A 445 12.32 57.06 -9.18
CA VAL A 445 11.30 58.08 -9.49
C VAL A 445 11.46 59.26 -8.53
N ARG A 446 11.28 60.46 -9.06
CA ARG A 446 11.34 61.71 -8.29
C ARG A 446 9.94 62.30 -8.15
N TYR A 447 9.59 62.76 -6.96
CA TYR A 447 8.35 63.50 -6.72
C TYR A 447 8.60 65.00 -6.78
N SER A 448 7.98 65.67 -7.75
CA SER A 448 8.12 67.12 -7.93
C SER A 448 6.89 67.71 -8.60
N ASP A 449 6.56 68.94 -8.23
CA ASP A 449 5.46 69.72 -8.81
C ASP A 449 5.91 70.48 -10.07
N SER A 450 7.22 70.69 -10.23
CA SER A 450 7.82 71.27 -11.45
C SER A 450 8.59 70.20 -12.24
N PRO A 451 8.36 70.08 -13.56
CA PRO A 451 9.10 69.19 -14.45
C PRO A 451 10.47 69.75 -14.87
N GLU A 452 10.80 71.01 -14.53
CA GLU A 452 12.04 71.64 -14.95
C GLU A 452 13.27 71.00 -14.30
N LEU A 453 14.26 70.64 -15.14
CA LEU A 453 15.50 69.99 -14.71
C LEU A 453 16.60 71.05 -14.58
N THR A 454 16.85 71.54 -13.36
CA THR A 454 18.02 72.38 -13.09
C THR A 454 19.29 71.53 -13.02
N GLU A 455 20.46 72.12 -13.30
CA GLU A 455 21.74 71.40 -13.23
C GLU A 455 22.00 70.80 -11.83
N GLN A 456 21.61 71.52 -10.77
CA GLN A 456 21.67 71.02 -9.39
C GLN A 456 20.75 69.82 -9.16
N GLN A 457 19.58 69.80 -9.80
CA GLN A 457 18.64 68.68 -9.72
C GLN A 457 19.16 67.46 -10.47
N ALA A 458 19.77 67.65 -11.64
CA ALA A 458 20.42 66.58 -12.40
C ALA A 458 21.59 65.94 -11.61
N LEU A 459 22.36 66.75 -10.87
CA LEU A 459 23.42 66.25 -9.99
C LEU A 459 22.86 65.38 -8.86
N ARG A 460 21.81 65.86 -8.16
CA ARG A 460 21.13 65.12 -7.09
C ARG A 460 20.48 63.83 -7.58
N ASP A 461 19.80 63.88 -8.73
CA ASP A 461 19.18 62.72 -9.36
C ASP A 461 20.23 61.63 -9.63
N ARG A 462 21.41 62.03 -10.13
CA ARG A 462 22.54 61.11 -10.34
C ARG A 462 23.10 60.54 -9.04
N GLU A 463 23.30 61.37 -8.00
CA GLU A 463 23.78 60.90 -6.69
C GLU A 463 22.83 59.86 -6.07
N ARG A 464 21.52 60.11 -6.13
CA ARG A 464 20.51 59.16 -5.63
C ARG A 464 20.44 57.88 -6.45
N GLU A 465 20.62 57.98 -7.75
CA GLU A 465 20.74 56.82 -8.61
C GLU A 465 22.01 56.00 -8.33
N GLU A 466 23.13 56.64 -7.99
CA GLU A 466 24.36 55.96 -7.57
C GLU A 466 24.19 55.23 -6.24
N GLU A 467 23.52 55.85 -5.26
CA GLU A 467 23.14 55.23 -3.99
C GLU A 467 22.24 54.01 -4.20
N TRP A 468 21.19 54.14 -5.02
CA TRP A 468 20.33 53.02 -5.38
C TRP A 468 21.10 51.88 -6.03
N CYS A 469 22.13 52.18 -6.82
CA CYS A 469 22.95 51.13 -7.42
C CYS A 469 23.74 50.32 -6.42
N ALA A 470 24.28 50.97 -5.39
CA ALA A 470 24.97 50.31 -4.30
C ALA A 470 23.99 49.45 -3.50
N ASP A 471 22.81 49.99 -3.18
CA ASP A 471 21.77 49.24 -2.46
C ASP A 471 21.23 48.06 -3.28
N HIS A 472 20.98 48.26 -4.57
CA HIS A 472 20.56 47.17 -5.46
C HIS A 472 21.61 46.06 -5.54
N ALA A 473 22.91 46.37 -5.44
CA ALA A 473 23.94 45.34 -5.36
C ALA A 473 23.83 44.54 -4.05
N ARG A 474 23.60 45.22 -2.91
CA ARG A 474 23.39 44.60 -1.59
C ARG A 474 22.11 43.76 -1.53
N ILE A 475 21.00 44.23 -2.12
CA ILE A 475 19.76 43.45 -2.26
C ILE A 475 20.04 42.14 -2.98
N ARG A 476 20.79 42.19 -4.09
CA ARG A 476 21.14 41.00 -4.87
C ARG A 476 21.94 39.99 -4.05
N GLU A 477 22.88 40.47 -3.25
CA GLU A 477 23.68 39.63 -2.38
C GLU A 477 22.83 38.98 -1.28
N LYS A 478 21.91 39.73 -0.65
CA LYS A 478 20.97 39.20 0.34
C LYS A 478 19.98 38.19 -0.25
N ILE A 479 19.41 38.48 -1.42
CA ILE A 479 18.54 37.51 -2.11
C ILE A 479 19.32 36.22 -2.46
N ALA A 480 20.61 36.33 -2.79
CA ALA A 480 21.48 35.17 -2.98
C ALA A 480 21.70 34.39 -1.67
N GLN A 481 21.81 35.05 -0.52
CA GLN A 481 21.85 34.40 0.80
C GLN A 481 20.56 33.62 1.12
N HIS A 482 19.41 34.06 0.60
CA HIS A 482 18.14 33.32 0.66
C HIS A 482 18.01 32.18 -0.39
N GLY A 483 19.07 31.92 -1.16
CA GLY A 483 19.15 30.82 -2.13
C GLY A 483 18.52 31.12 -3.49
N LEU A 484 18.30 32.39 -3.83
CA LEU A 484 17.74 32.82 -5.12
C LEU A 484 18.82 33.51 -5.96
N THR A 485 18.95 33.14 -7.23
CA THR A 485 19.94 33.78 -8.11
C THR A 485 19.30 34.87 -8.95
N ALA A 486 19.97 36.03 -9.00
CA ALA A 486 19.56 37.17 -9.79
C ALA A 486 20.61 37.50 -10.85
N LYS A 487 20.20 37.43 -12.13
CA LYS A 487 21.02 37.81 -13.28
C LYS A 487 20.50 39.11 -13.87
N PHE A 488 21.40 40.02 -14.24
CA PHE A 488 21.01 41.19 -14.99
C PHE A 488 20.60 40.80 -16.41
N LYS A 489 19.40 41.20 -16.80
CA LYS A 489 18.97 41.22 -18.20
C LYS A 489 19.29 42.57 -18.84
N MET A 490 19.27 43.65 -18.06
CA MET A 490 19.64 45.00 -18.49
C MET A 490 20.18 45.80 -17.30
N GLN A 491 21.28 46.54 -17.51
CA GLN A 491 21.87 47.43 -16.53
C GLN A 491 22.34 48.71 -17.23
N LEU A 492 21.86 49.86 -16.76
CA LEU A 492 22.21 51.18 -17.30
C LEU A 492 23.12 51.96 -16.33
N PRO A 493 23.96 52.91 -16.81
CA PRO A 493 24.85 53.74 -16.00
C PRO A 493 24.19 55.05 -15.49
N ALA A 494 24.81 55.74 -14.50
CA ALA A 494 24.12 56.67 -13.59
C ALA A 494 23.91 57.99 -14.30
N GLY A 495 22.68 58.51 -14.31
CA GLY A 495 22.33 59.66 -15.14
C GLY A 495 22.33 59.37 -16.65
N ALA A 496 22.27 58.10 -17.09
CA ALA A 496 22.14 57.79 -18.52
C ALA A 496 20.76 58.17 -19.10
N HIS A 497 19.75 58.20 -18.23
CA HIS A 497 18.41 58.69 -18.57
C HIS A 497 17.93 59.63 -17.45
N PRO A 498 17.14 60.66 -17.79
CA PRO A 498 16.55 61.51 -16.77
C PRO A 498 15.59 60.69 -15.90
N VAL A 499 15.68 60.89 -14.57
CA VAL A 499 14.79 60.25 -13.59
C VAL A 499 13.34 60.64 -13.89
N ARG A 500 12.45 59.65 -13.87
CA ARG A 500 11.03 59.88 -14.14
C ARG A 500 10.42 60.73 -13.02
N VAL A 501 9.79 61.84 -13.40
CA VAL A 501 9.10 62.76 -12.47
C VAL A 501 7.64 62.34 -12.32
N VAL A 502 7.17 62.27 -11.08
CA VAL A 502 5.79 61.97 -10.71
C VAL A 502 5.24 63.15 -9.88
N PRO A 503 4.02 63.64 -10.14
CA PRO A 503 3.42 64.72 -9.35
C PRO A 503 3.34 64.35 -7.86
N ARG A 504 3.57 65.30 -6.93
CA ARG A 504 3.51 64.98 -5.49
C ARG A 504 2.11 64.57 -5.02
N GLU A 505 1.05 64.96 -5.71
CA GLU A 505 -0.32 64.49 -5.42
C GLU A 505 -0.51 62.97 -5.61
N THR A 506 0.34 62.31 -6.41
CA THR A 506 0.35 60.84 -6.55
C THR A 506 1.29 60.16 -5.56
N ALA A 507 1.98 60.92 -4.71
CA ALA A 507 2.74 60.36 -3.61
C ALA A 507 1.77 59.82 -2.56
N ALA A 508 1.75 58.50 -2.37
CA ALA A 508 1.04 57.91 -1.23
C ALA A 508 1.52 58.59 0.08
N PRO A 509 0.61 58.90 1.02
CA PRO A 509 0.95 59.65 2.22
C PRO A 509 1.97 58.86 3.05
N SER A 510 3.09 59.50 3.37
CA SER A 510 4.04 58.99 4.36
C SER A 510 3.37 59.03 5.73
N VAL A 511 3.37 57.89 6.43
CA VAL A 511 2.88 57.83 7.80
C VAL A 511 3.88 58.59 8.67
N SER A 512 3.52 59.79 9.11
CA SER A 512 4.28 60.51 10.13
C SER A 512 4.21 59.75 11.46
N PRO A 513 5.30 59.68 12.25
CA PRO A 513 5.26 59.02 13.54
C PRO A 513 4.28 59.75 14.46
N LEU A 514 3.37 58.99 15.08
CA LEU A 514 2.35 59.49 15.99
C LEU A 514 2.94 60.47 17.01
N ALA A 515 2.45 61.72 16.97
CA ALA A 515 2.59 62.66 18.06
C ALA A 515 1.97 62.06 19.33
N ARG A 516 2.73 62.08 20.43
CA ARG A 516 2.26 61.72 21.77
C ARG A 516 1.01 62.54 22.12
N PRO A 517 -0.07 61.94 22.64
CA PRO A 517 -1.23 62.70 23.07
C PRO A 517 -0.85 63.58 24.27
N GLN A 518 -1.04 64.89 24.12
CA GLN A 518 -1.00 65.86 25.22
C GLN A 518 -2.12 65.51 26.21
N GLN A 519 -1.74 65.29 27.47
CA GLN A 519 -2.68 65.18 28.59
C GLN A 519 -3.36 66.53 28.80
N ASN A 520 -4.68 66.54 28.57
CA ASN A 520 -5.56 67.64 28.93
C ASN A 520 -5.50 67.89 30.45
N GLN A 521 -5.19 69.13 30.83
CA GLN A 521 -5.34 69.64 32.18
C GLN A 521 -6.83 69.69 32.55
N ALA A 522 -7.22 68.97 33.60
CA ALA A 522 -8.51 69.11 34.25
C ALA A 522 -8.50 70.35 35.16
N LYS A 523 -9.41 71.28 34.89
CA LYS A 523 -9.75 72.42 35.74
C LYS A 523 -10.63 71.94 36.91
N PRO A 524 -10.36 72.30 38.18
CA PRO A 524 -11.19 71.88 39.31
C PRO A 524 -12.44 72.77 39.42
N PRO A 525 -13.60 72.24 39.86
CA PRO A 525 -14.76 73.04 40.20
C PRO A 525 -14.60 73.66 41.60
N ALA A 526 -15.17 74.85 41.76
CA ALA A 526 -15.27 75.60 43.00
C ALA A 526 -16.36 75.05 43.93
#